data_AF-A0A7S3T944-F1
#
_entry.id   AF-A0A7S3T944-F1
#
_cell.length_a   1.000
_cell.length_b   1.000
_cell.length_c   1.000
_cell.angle_alpha   90.00
_cell.angle_beta   90.00
_cell.angle_gamma   90.00
#
_symmetry.space_group_name_H-M   'P 1'
#
loop_
_entity.id
_entity.type
_entity.pdbx_description
1 polymer ?
#
loop_
_entity_poly.entity_id
_entity_poly.type
_entity_poly.pdbx_seq_one_letter_code
_entity_poly.pdbx_strand_id
1 'polypeptide(L)'
;MSSCFLLTMQDDSITGIFDTLKQCALISKSAGGIGVACSNVRAKGSYIRGTNGMSNGLVPMLRNFNETARYVDQGGGKRKGSFAMYLEPWHADVFDFLELKK
;
A
#
# COMPACT_ATOMS: atom_id res chain seq x y z
N MET A 1 -15.58 -8.43 18.21
CA MET A 1 -14.18 -8.04 17.90
C MET A 1 -14.01 -8.16 16.40
N SER A 2 -13.53 -7.11 15.72
CA SER A 2 -13.33 -7.12 14.27
C SER A 2 -11.86 -7.40 13.96
N SER A 3 -11.60 -8.28 13.00
CA SER A 3 -10.24 -8.76 12.69
C SER A 3 -9.76 -8.41 11.28
N CYS A 4 -10.67 -8.02 10.38
CA CYS A 4 -10.37 -7.70 8.98
C CYS A 4 -10.88 -6.31 8.64
N PHE A 5 -10.04 -5.53 7.95
CA PHE A 5 -10.32 -4.14 7.59
C PHE A 5 -10.07 -3.93 6.10
N LEU A 6 -10.93 -3.14 5.47
CA LEU A 6 -10.81 -2.72 4.08
C LEU A 6 -10.56 -1.22 4.07
N LEU A 7 -9.52 -0.81 3.36
CA LEU A 7 -9.13 0.58 3.19
C LEU A 7 -9.04 0.88 1.69
N THR A 8 -9.36 2.11 1.34
CA THR A 8 -9.06 2.68 0.03
C THR A 8 -7.93 3.67 0.21
N MET A 9 -6.99 3.71 -0.73
CA MET A 9 -5.99 4.76 -0.74
C MET A 9 -6.67 6.13 -0.77
N GLN A 10 -6.37 7.00 0.19
CA GLN A 10 -7.13 8.24 0.39
C GLN A 10 -7.03 9.19 -0.80
N ASP A 11 -5.83 9.35 -1.37
CA ASP A 11 -5.56 10.26 -2.47
C ASP A 11 -4.30 9.86 -3.23
N ASP A 12 -4.19 10.26 -4.50
CA ASP A 12 -3.01 10.09 -5.34
C ASP A 12 -2.00 11.21 -5.08
N SER A 13 -1.57 11.29 -3.83
CA SER A 13 -0.61 12.26 -3.31
C SER A 13 0.24 11.64 -2.20
N ILE A 14 1.40 12.24 -1.92
CA ILE A 14 2.29 11.76 -0.85
C ILE A 14 1.55 11.79 0.50
N THR A 15 0.80 12.85 0.78
CA THR A 15 0.00 12.95 2.00
C THR A 15 -1.03 11.82 2.10
N GLY A 16 -1.83 11.59 1.04
CA GLY A 16 -2.82 10.52 1.03
C GLY A 16 -2.22 9.11 1.17
N ILE A 17 -1.07 8.87 0.54
CA ILE A 17 -0.34 7.59 0.64
C ILE A 17 0.15 7.36 2.06
N PHE A 18 0.80 8.33 2.68
CA PHE A 18 1.34 8.19 4.03
C PHE A 18 0.27 8.19 5.12
N ASP A 19 -0.85 8.90 4.94
CA ASP A 19 -2.00 8.80 5.84
C ASP A 19 -2.65 7.42 5.78
N THR A 20 -2.76 6.83 4.59
CA THR A 20 -3.22 5.45 4.42
C THR A 20 -2.23 4.46 5.07
N LEU A 21 -0.92 4.67 4.90
CA LEU A 21 0.12 3.84 5.51
C LEU A 21 0.08 3.92 7.05
N LYS A 22 -0.14 5.11 7.61
CA LYS A 22 -0.32 5.34 9.05
C LYS A 22 -1.54 4.57 9.57
N GLN A 23 -2.67 4.61 8.86
CA GLN A 23 -3.86 3.82 9.20
C GLN A 23 -3.55 2.32 9.20
N CYS A 24 -2.86 1.82 8.17
CA CYS A 24 -2.44 0.42 8.08
C CYS A 24 -1.55 0.01 9.27
N ALA A 25 -0.60 0.87 9.67
CA ALA A 25 0.27 0.63 10.81
C ALA A 25 -0.52 0.54 12.14
N LEU A 26 -1.47 1.45 12.36
CA LEU A 26 -2.31 1.45 13.56
C LEU A 26 -3.20 0.20 13.65
N ILE A 27 -3.75 -0.25 12.52
CA ILE A 27 -4.57 -1.47 12.45
C ILE A 27 -3.68 -2.73 12.60
N SER A 28 -2.48 -2.74 12.01
CA SER A 28 -1.55 -3.87 12.16
C SER A 28 -1.14 -4.03 13.62
N LYS A 29 -0.88 -2.93 14.34
CA LYS A 29 -0.55 -2.93 15.77
C LYS A 29 -1.62 -3.64 16.62
N SER A 30 -2.90 -3.52 16.25
CA SER A 30 -4.01 -4.18 16.95
C SER A 30 -4.31 -5.60 16.42
N ALA A 31 -3.37 -6.22 15.71
CA ALA A 31 -3.49 -7.54 15.11
C ALA A 31 -4.59 -7.68 14.04
N GLY A 32 -4.94 -6.58 13.36
CA GLY A 32 -5.87 -6.58 12.24
C GLY A 32 -5.21 -7.00 10.92
N GLY A 33 -5.93 -7.77 10.10
CA GLY A 33 -5.59 -7.98 8.68
C GLY A 33 -6.18 -6.86 7.82
N ILE A 34 -5.42 -6.39 6.82
CA ILE A 34 -5.81 -5.22 6.03
C ILE A 34 -5.85 -5.57 4.54
N GLY A 35 -6.92 -5.20 3.86
CA GLY A 35 -7.01 -5.10 2.41
C GLY A 35 -6.97 -3.63 1.98
N VAL A 36 -6.10 -3.26 1.03
CA VAL A 36 -5.99 -1.88 0.52
C VAL A 36 -6.23 -1.85 -0.98
N ALA A 37 -7.21 -1.09 -1.43
CA ALA A 37 -7.40 -0.77 -2.85
C ALA A 37 -6.47 0.39 -3.25
N CYS A 38 -5.61 0.17 -4.26
CA CYS A 38 -4.62 1.15 -4.71
C CYS A 38 -4.71 1.55 -6.20
N SER A 39 -5.79 1.18 -6.89
CA SER A 39 -6.00 1.47 -8.33
C SER A 39 -6.11 2.96 -8.67
N ASN A 40 -6.29 3.84 -7.68
CA ASN A 40 -6.34 5.28 -7.86
C ASN A 40 -4.96 5.95 -7.85
N VAL A 41 -3.89 5.25 -7.49
CA VAL A 41 -2.52 5.79 -7.52
C VAL A 41 -2.01 5.78 -8.96
N ARG A 42 -1.35 6.86 -9.38
CA ARG A 42 -0.86 6.97 -10.76
C ARG A 42 0.25 5.95 -11.07
N ALA A 43 0.23 5.42 -12.29
CA ALA A 43 1.21 4.47 -12.80
C ALA A 43 2.60 5.09 -13.04
N LYS A 44 3.58 4.22 -13.28
CA LYS A 44 4.95 4.61 -13.64
C LYS A 44 4.98 5.49 -14.90
N GLY A 45 5.77 6.55 -14.86
CA GLY A 45 5.87 7.52 -15.97
C GLY A 45 4.73 8.53 -16.04
N SER A 46 3.78 8.54 -15.09
CA SER A 46 2.76 9.58 -15.03
C SER A 46 3.34 10.92 -14.57
N TYR A 47 2.89 12.02 -15.16
CA TYR A 47 3.38 13.36 -14.83
C TYR A 47 3.01 13.80 -13.40
N ILE A 48 3.92 14.49 -12.71
CA ILE A 48 3.72 15.08 -11.38
C ILE A 48 3.82 16.60 -11.46
N ARG A 49 2.66 17.28 -11.41
CA ARG A 49 2.57 18.74 -11.51
C ARG A 49 3.36 19.49 -10.43
N GLY A 50 3.41 18.96 -9.20
CA GLY A 50 4.04 19.65 -8.07
C GLY A 50 5.58 19.70 -8.10
N THR A 51 6.21 18.72 -8.75
CA THR A 51 7.67 18.57 -8.78
C THR A 51 8.26 18.63 -10.18
N ASN A 52 7.42 18.81 -11.22
CA ASN A 52 7.79 18.63 -12.64
C ASN A 52 8.48 17.28 -12.92
N GLY A 53 8.21 16.27 -12.09
CA GLY A 53 8.79 14.95 -12.19
C GLY A 53 7.86 13.93 -12.84
N MET A 54 8.37 12.70 -12.96
CA MET A 54 7.61 11.53 -13.41
C MET A 54 7.43 10.57 -12.23
N SER A 55 6.27 9.93 -12.15
CA SER A 55 5.96 8.93 -11.13
C SER A 55 6.83 7.69 -11.28
N ASN A 56 7.27 7.15 -10.15
CA ASN A 56 7.96 5.86 -10.11
C ASN A 56 6.97 4.66 -10.08
N GLY A 57 5.66 4.93 -10.07
CA GLY A 57 4.60 3.93 -10.11
C GLY A 57 4.32 3.24 -8.78
N LEU A 58 3.59 2.13 -8.85
CA LEU A 58 3.14 1.38 -7.67
C LEU A 58 4.27 0.65 -6.94
N VAL A 59 5.24 0.07 -7.66
CA VAL A 59 6.23 -0.85 -7.06
C VAL A 59 7.00 -0.22 -5.89
N PRO A 60 7.58 1.00 -6.00
CA PRO A 60 8.28 1.62 -4.88
C PRO A 60 7.37 2.00 -3.72
N MET A 61 6.13 2.41 -4.02
CA MET A 61 5.13 2.67 -2.98
C MET A 61 4.82 1.39 -2.19
N LEU A 62 4.55 0.28 -2.89
CA LEU A 62 4.24 -1.01 -2.28
C LEU A 62 5.39 -1.58 -1.44
N ARG A 63 6.65 -1.25 -1.79
CA ARG A 63 7.81 -1.58 -0.96
C ARG A 63 7.72 -0.93 0.43
N ASN A 64 7.26 0.32 0.53
CA ASN A 64 7.08 0.98 1.84
C ASN A 64 5.97 0.32 2.68
N PHE A 65 4.89 -0.13 2.04
CA PHE A 65 3.83 -0.91 2.71
C PHE A 65 4.38 -2.24 3.22
N ASN A 66 5.20 -2.94 2.42
CA ASN A 66 5.84 -4.18 2.83
C ASN A 66 6.79 -4.00 4.02
N GLU A 67 7.64 -2.97 4.00
CA GLU A 67 8.54 -2.70 5.13
C GLU A 67 7.76 -2.30 6.39
N THR A 68 6.65 -1.57 6.24
CA THR A 68 5.77 -1.25 7.37
C THR A 68 5.10 -2.51 7.94
N ALA A 69 4.64 -3.43 7.10
CA ALA A 69 4.07 -4.70 7.55
C ALA A 69 5.08 -5.58 8.30
N ARG A 70 6.36 -5.48 7.93
CA ARG A 70 7.47 -6.16 8.61
C ARG A 70 7.83 -5.51 9.93
N TYR A 71 7.83 -4.18 9.98
CA TYR A 71 8.17 -3.40 11.16
C TYR A 71 7.07 -3.50 12.24
N VAL A 72 5.80 -3.39 11.85
CA VAL A 72 4.67 -3.48 12.77
C VAL A 72 4.20 -4.93 12.87
N ASP A 73 4.98 -5.73 13.59
CA ASP A 73 4.60 -7.09 13.94
C ASP A 73 3.41 -7.15 14.90
N GLN A 74 2.73 -8.29 14.86
CA GLN A 74 1.54 -8.56 15.66
C GLN A 74 1.90 -9.57 16.76
N GLY A 75 1.38 -9.32 17.96
CA GLY A 75 1.50 -10.26 19.08
C GLY A 75 2.91 -10.37 19.68
N GLY A 76 3.69 -9.28 19.67
CA GLY A 76 5.03 -9.23 20.25
C GLY A 76 6.06 -10.04 19.46
N GLY A 77 6.11 -9.85 18.14
CA GLY A 77 7.05 -10.55 17.26
C GLY A 77 6.60 -11.91 16.72
N LYS A 78 5.44 -12.43 17.14
CA LYS A 78 5.00 -13.79 16.77
C LYS A 78 4.38 -13.88 15.38
N ARG A 79 3.81 -12.80 14.86
CA ARG A 79 3.15 -12.81 13.53
C ARG A 79 3.50 -11.54 12.77
N LYS A 80 3.94 -11.69 11.51
CA LYS A 80 4.18 -10.55 10.63
C LYS A 80 2.85 -9.87 10.28
N GLY A 81 2.87 -8.55 10.11
CA GLY A 81 1.74 -7.82 9.56
C GLY A 81 1.30 -8.40 8.21
N SER A 82 0.01 -8.34 7.92
CA SER A 82 -0.58 -8.93 6.71
C SER A 82 -1.40 -7.90 5.95
N PHE A 83 -0.84 -7.40 4.84
CA PHE A 83 -1.51 -6.47 3.94
C PHE A 83 -1.78 -7.18 2.60
N ALA A 84 -3.03 -7.17 2.17
CA ALA A 84 -3.44 -7.59 0.83
C ALA A 84 -3.67 -6.33 -0.02
N MET A 85 -2.91 -6.17 -1.09
CA MET A 85 -3.04 -5.04 -2.01
C MET A 85 -3.96 -5.45 -3.16
N TYR A 86 -4.96 -4.62 -3.45
CA TYR A 86 -5.93 -4.84 -4.52
C TYR A 86 -5.70 -3.84 -5.63
N LEU A 87 -5.53 -4.36 -6.85
CA LEU A 87 -5.31 -3.60 -8.06
C LEU A 87 -6.25 -4.10 -9.15
N GLU A 88 -6.88 -3.16 -9.86
CA GLU A 88 -7.71 -3.48 -11.02
C GLU A 88 -6.85 -3.85 -12.24
N PRO A 89 -7.27 -4.79 -13.09
CA PRO A 89 -6.44 -5.35 -14.15
C PRO A 89 -6.14 -4.37 -15.29
N TRP A 90 -6.86 -3.25 -15.38
CA TRP A 90 -6.63 -2.21 -16.38
C TRP A 90 -5.50 -1.24 -15.99
N HIS A 91 -4.98 -1.31 -14.77
CA HIS A 91 -3.93 -0.41 -14.31
C HIS A 91 -2.62 -0.65 -15.07
N ALA A 92 -1.93 0.41 -15.51
CA ALA A 92 -0.75 0.27 -16.37
C ALA A 92 0.42 -0.47 -15.70
N ASP A 93 0.54 -0.42 -14.37
CA ASP A 93 1.55 -1.18 -13.60
C ASP A 93 1.10 -2.62 -13.26
N VAL A 94 0.03 -3.15 -13.86
CA VAL A 94 -0.52 -4.49 -13.50
C VAL A 94 0.49 -5.62 -13.65
N PHE A 95 1.31 -5.61 -14.70
CA PHE A 95 2.31 -6.66 -14.91
C PHE A 95 3.40 -6.62 -13.84
N ASP A 96 3.96 -5.43 -13.58
CA ASP A 96 4.94 -5.23 -12.51
C ASP A 96 4.36 -5.63 -11.13
N PHE A 97 3.07 -5.34 -10.90
CA PHE A 97 2.38 -5.75 -9.68
C PHE A 97 2.30 -7.26 -9.51
N LEU A 98 1.99 -8.00 -10.58
CA LEU A 98 1.93 -9.47 -10.55
C LEU A 98 3.30 -10.11 -10.28
N GLU A 99 4.40 -9.42 -10.60
CA GLU A 99 5.76 -9.91 -10.36
C GLU A 99 6.25 -9.73 -8.92
N LEU A 100 5.54 -8.96 -8.08
CA LEU A 100 5.98 -8.60 -6.71
C LEU A 100 6.17 -9.80 -5.76
N LYS A 101 5.63 -10.97 -6.11
CA LYS A 101 5.62 -12.16 -5.25
C LYS A 101 6.13 -13.43 -5.97
N LYS A 102 6.92 -13.25 -7.03
CA LYS A 102 7.63 -14.37 -7.68
C LYS A 102 8.59 -15.08 -6.74
#